data_AF-A0A6S7GP25-F1
#
_entry.id   AF-A0A6S7GP25-F1
#
_cell.length_a   1.000
_cell.length_b   1.000
_cell.length_c   1.000
_cell.angle_alpha   90.00
_cell.angle_beta   90.00
_cell.angle_gamma   90.00
#
_symmetry.space_group_name_H-M   'P 1'
#
loop_
_entity.id
_entity.type
_entity.pdbx_description
1 polymer ?
#
loop_
_entity_poly.entity_id
_entity_poly.type
_entity_poly.pdbx_seq_one_letter_code
_entity_poly.pdbx_strand_id
1 'polypeptide(L)'
;MALVSVCTEAILQGASLLALLTLFITGNILKLLPYKQYFIPKLFKLASGVELPLEMYLSSFAGFEMMKALWRMCHLNIKAKLKEGESFPDAQLVDTANLQRVNVSDLVQHGRPLVLNFGSSS
;
A
#
# COMPACT_ATOMS: atom_id res chain seq x y z
N MET A 1 6.30 -16.10 23.01
CA MET A 1 5.94 -15.70 21.62
C MET A 1 5.31 -14.31 21.55
N ALA A 2 4.32 -13.96 22.38
CA ALA A 2 3.64 -12.65 22.31
C ALA A 2 4.58 -11.43 22.49
N LEU A 3 5.50 -11.47 23.46
CA LEU A 3 6.44 -10.36 23.70
C LEU A 3 7.36 -10.10 22.50
N VAL A 4 7.84 -11.17 21.86
CA VAL A 4 8.72 -11.07 20.68
C VAL A 4 7.95 -10.46 19.50
N SER A 5 6.69 -10.86 19.28
CA SER A 5 5.83 -10.27 18.24
C SER A 5 5.62 -8.76 18.45
N VAL A 6 5.31 -8.35 19.68
CA VAL A 6 5.11 -6.94 20.03
C VAL A 6 6.38 -6.12 19.82
N CYS A 7 7.53 -6.64 20.24
CA CYS A 7 8.81 -5.97 20.01
C CYS A 7 9.13 -5.85 18.50
N THR A 8 8.88 -6.90 17.71
CA THR A 8 9.11 -6.85 16.25
C THR A 8 8.18 -5.85 15.56
N GLU A 9 6.91 -5.78 15.96
CA GLU A 9 5.96 -4.80 15.43
C GLU A 9 6.38 -3.37 15.77
N ALA A 10 6.82 -3.11 17.01
CA ALA A 10 7.28 -1.79 17.44
C ALA A 10 8.54 -1.34 16.68
N ILE A 11 9.52 -2.24 16.50
CA ILE A 11 10.73 -1.97 15.71
C ILE A 11 10.35 -1.66 14.26
N LEU A 12 9.47 -2.47 13.66
CA LEU A 12 9.06 -2.30 12.28
C LEU A 12 8.26 -1.01 12.06
N GLN A 13 7.40 -0.63 13.02
CA GLN A 13 6.70 0.64 13.01
C GLN A 13 7.66 1.82 13.11
N GLY A 14 8.63 1.77 14.04
CA GLY A 14 9.65 2.81 14.19
C GLY A 14 10.51 2.97 12.95
N ALA A 15 10.98 1.86 12.37
CA ALA A 15 11.76 1.85 11.13
C ALA A 15 10.96 2.39 9.94
N SER A 16 9.69 1.98 9.81
CA SER A 16 8.79 2.47 8.75
C SER A 16 8.53 3.97 8.88
N LEU A 17 8.34 4.47 10.10
CA LEU A 17 8.16 5.90 10.36
C LEU A 17 9.41 6.69 9.96
N LEU A 18 10.59 6.22 10.35
CA LEU A 18 11.87 6.85 10.00
C LEU A 18 12.09 6.86 8.48
N ALA A 19 11.78 5.76 7.79
CA ALA A 19 11.87 5.66 6.34
C ALA A 19 10.91 6.65 5.64
N LEU A 20 9.67 6.77 6.13
CA LEU A 20 8.70 7.72 5.59
C LEU A 20 9.11 9.18 5.81
N LEU A 21 9.63 9.51 6.99
CA LEU A 21 10.17 10.84 7.28
C LEU A 21 11.34 11.16 6.35
N THR A 22 12.24 10.20 6.14
CA THR A 22 13.38 10.36 5.23
C THR A 22 12.89 10.60 3.80
N LEU A 23 11.97 9.77 3.30
CA LEU A 23 11.36 9.93 1.98
C LEU A 23 10.67 11.29 1.82
N PHE A 24 9.98 11.74 2.86
CA PHE A 24 9.27 13.02 2.87
C PHE A 24 10.24 14.21 2.83
N ILE A 25 11.29 14.19 3.65
CA ILE A 25 12.32 15.23 3.68
C ILE A 25 13.04 15.28 2.33
N THR A 26 13.51 14.14 1.82
CA THR A 26 14.18 14.06 0.52
C THR A 26 13.27 14.51 -0.62
N GLY A 27 11.98 14.12 -0.60
CA GLY A 27 11.00 14.56 -1.59
C GLY A 27 10.75 16.07 -1.56
N ASN A 28 10.72 16.69 -0.38
CA ASN A 28 10.58 18.15 -0.26
C ASN A 28 11.86 18.88 -0.71
N ILE A 29 13.05 18.36 -0.41
CA ILE A 29 14.31 18.90 -0.96
C ILE A 29 14.29 18.81 -2.49
N LEU A 30 13.84 17.70 -3.05
CA LEU A 30 13.75 17.50 -4.50
C LEU A 30 12.81 18.50 -5.18
N LYS A 31 11.72 18.91 -4.52
CA LYS A 31 10.81 19.96 -5.01
C LYS A 31 11.45 21.34 -5.10
N LEU A 32 12.48 21.61 -4.30
CA LEU A 32 13.20 22.89 -4.29
C LEU A 32 14.24 22.97 -5.42
N LEU A 33 14.59 21.86 -6.06
CA LEU A 33 15.56 21.86 -7.15
C LEU A 33 14.99 22.50 -8.43
N PRO A 34 15.82 23.28 -9.16
CA PRO A 34 15.39 23.94 -10.40
C PRO A 34 14.98 22.95 -11.50
N TYR A 35 15.55 21.74 -11.49
CA TYR A 35 15.29 20.70 -12.50
C TYR A 35 14.25 19.65 -12.06
N LYS A 36 13.39 19.97 -11.08
CA LYS A 36 12.39 19.03 -10.53
C LYS A 36 11.49 18.39 -11.59
N GLN A 37 11.19 19.12 -12.67
CA GLN A 37 10.34 18.64 -13.77
C GLN A 37 10.98 17.49 -14.55
N TYR A 38 12.31 17.37 -14.51
CA TYR A 38 13.03 16.28 -15.14
C TYR A 38 13.24 15.09 -14.19
N PHE A 39 13.62 15.37 -12.94
CA PHE A 39 13.98 14.31 -11.98
C PHE A 39 12.76 13.59 -11.38
N ILE A 40 11.71 14.33 -10.98
CA ILE A 40 10.57 13.74 -10.27
C ILE A 40 9.80 12.74 -11.15
N PRO A 41 9.47 13.01 -12.42
CA PRO A 41 8.82 12.02 -13.29
C PRO A 41 9.65 10.77 -13.52
N LYS A 42 10.97 10.94 -13.69
CA LYS A 42 11.88 9.81 -13.90
C LYS A 42 11.92 8.88 -12.68
N LEU A 43 12.01 9.44 -11.47
CA LEU A 43 11.94 8.67 -10.24
C LEU A 43 10.58 8.02 -10.04
N PHE A 44 9.50 8.75 -10.33
CA PHE A 44 8.14 8.21 -10.23
C PHE A 44 7.92 7.02 -11.17
N LYS A 45 8.36 7.14 -12.43
CA LYS A 45 8.30 6.05 -13.41
C LYS A 45 9.11 4.83 -12.96
N LEU A 46 10.32 5.05 -12.44
CA LEU A 46 11.17 3.97 -11.92
C LEU A 46 10.52 3.24 -10.73
N ALA A 47 9.81 3.95 -9.86
CA ALA A 47 9.18 3.36 -8.68
C ALA A 47 7.83 2.70 -8.96
N SER A 48 6.99 3.30 -9.80
CA SER A 48 5.62 2.84 -10.06
C SER A 48 5.47 1.98 -11.31
N GLY A 49 6.44 2.04 -12.24
CA GLY A 49 6.31 1.47 -13.58
C GLY A 49 5.34 2.23 -14.49
N VAL A 50 4.71 3.31 -14.00
CA VAL A 50 3.67 4.06 -14.70
C VAL A 50 4.16 5.48 -15.00
N GLU A 51 3.85 5.96 -16.21
CA GLU A 51 4.03 7.37 -16.55
C GLU A 51 2.75 8.15 -16.26
N LEU A 52 2.88 9.17 -15.41
CA LEU A 52 1.80 10.11 -15.08
C LEU A 52 2.30 11.53 -15.34
N PRO A 53 1.43 12.44 -15.87
CA PRO A 53 1.76 13.84 -15.98
C PRO A 53 2.12 14.44 -14.61
N LEU A 54 3.25 15.15 -14.54
CA LEU A 54 3.79 15.68 -13.29
C LEU A 54 2.79 16.55 -12.53
N GLU A 55 2.02 17.36 -13.27
CA GLU A 55 1.00 18.26 -12.73
C GLU A 55 -0.10 17.55 -11.94
N MET A 56 -0.40 16.28 -12.25
CA MET A 56 -1.43 15.51 -11.55
C MET A 56 -1.03 15.15 -10.11
N TYR A 57 0.26 15.09 -9.81
CA TYR A 57 0.73 14.59 -8.51
C TYR A 57 1.78 15.46 -7.83
N LEU A 58 2.39 16.45 -8.50
CA LEU A 58 3.45 17.29 -7.93
C LEU A 58 3.00 18.07 -6.68
N SER A 59 1.75 18.54 -6.67
CA SER A 59 1.17 19.25 -5.54
C SER A 59 1.08 18.33 -4.30
N SER A 60 0.68 17.08 -4.50
CA SER A 60 0.53 16.06 -3.45
C SER A 60 1.81 15.29 -3.13
N PHE A 61 2.80 15.27 -4.03
CA PHE A 61 4.07 14.57 -3.91
C PHE A 61 4.76 15.01 -2.61
N ALA A 62 5.25 14.09 -1.77
CA ALA A 62 5.84 14.46 -0.47
C ALA A 62 5.01 15.50 0.32
N GLY A 63 3.67 15.43 0.20
CA GLY A 63 2.71 16.22 0.95
C GLY A 63 2.16 15.45 2.15
N PHE A 64 1.61 16.16 3.13
CA PHE A 64 1.17 15.55 4.39
C PHE A 64 0.12 14.45 4.18
N GLU A 65 -0.81 14.64 3.24
CA GLU A 65 -1.82 13.62 2.88
C GLU A 65 -1.19 12.35 2.33
N MET A 66 -0.17 12.46 1.48
CA MET A 66 0.58 11.31 0.96
C MET A 66 1.29 10.57 2.09
N MET A 67 1.90 11.30 3.02
CA MET A 67 2.57 10.72 4.19
C MET A 67 1.58 9.97 5.09
N LYS A 68 0.41 10.56 5.37
CA LYS A 68 -0.66 9.89 6.13
C LYS A 68 -1.15 8.62 5.44
N ALA A 69 -1.36 8.67 4.13
CA ALA A 69 -1.80 7.52 3.35
C ALA A 69 -0.77 6.38 3.40
N LEU A 70 0.50 6.69 3.15
CA LEU A 70 1.60 5.72 3.21
C LEU A 70 1.80 5.16 4.62
N TRP A 71 1.73 6.00 5.65
CA TRP A 71 1.82 5.54 7.04
C TRP A 71 0.68 4.56 7.37
N ARG A 72 -0.55 4.88 6.96
CA ARG A 72 -1.70 3.99 7.16
C ARG A 72 -1.49 2.65 6.45
N MET A 73 -0.97 2.66 5.21
CA MET A 73 -0.63 1.44 4.48
C MET A 73 0.46 0.63 5.19
N CYS A 74 1.55 1.24 5.62
CA CYS A 74 2.60 0.56 6.40
C CYS A 74 2.04 -0.04 7.68
N HIS A 75 1.24 0.72 8.43
CA HIS A 75 0.64 0.27 9.67
C HIS A 75 -0.29 -0.94 9.47
N LEU A 76 -1.13 -0.91 8.42
CA LEU A 76 -2.01 -2.02 8.08
C LEU A 76 -1.22 -3.25 7.64
N ASN A 77 -0.17 -3.08 6.83
CA ASN A 77 0.68 -4.19 6.41
C ASN A 77 1.43 -4.84 7.57
N ILE A 78 1.93 -4.04 8.53
CA ILE A 78 2.60 -4.57 9.74
C ILE A 78 1.62 -5.39 10.59
N LYS A 79 0.37 -4.95 10.69
CA LYS A 79 -0.69 -5.64 11.44
C LYS A 79 -1.41 -6.73 10.66
N ALA A 80 -1.11 -6.89 9.37
CA ALA A 80 -1.74 -7.89 8.53
C ALA A 80 -1.38 -9.27 9.09
N LYS A 81 -2.42 -10.06 9.39
CA LYS A 81 -2.25 -11.43 9.87
C LYS A 81 -1.85 -12.39 8.74
N LEU A 82 -2.30 -12.09 7.53
CA LEU A 82 -1.97 -12.84 6.33
C LEU A 82 -0.83 -12.12 5.59
N LYS A 83 0.22 -12.86 5.24
CA LYS A 83 1.41 -12.35 4.57
C LYS A 83 1.50 -12.87 3.13
N GLU A 84 2.30 -12.17 2.32
CA GLU A 84 2.61 -12.62 0.97
C GLU A 84 3.27 -14.01 1.00
N GLY A 85 2.84 -14.89 0.09
CA GLY A 85 3.28 -16.28 0.02
C GLY A 85 2.50 -17.23 0.93
N GLU A 86 1.68 -16.73 1.86
CA GLU A 86 0.77 -17.56 2.64
C GLU A 86 -0.49 -17.90 1.84
N SER A 87 -1.07 -19.07 2.14
CA SER A 87 -2.36 -19.46 1.55
C SER A 87 -3.47 -18.57 2.11
N PHE A 88 -4.26 -17.99 1.22
CA PHE A 88 -5.41 -17.19 1.61
C PHE A 88 -6.44 -18.08 2.32
N PRO A 89 -7.01 -17.65 3.48
CA PRO A 89 -7.99 -18.44 4.20
C PRO A 89 -9.26 -18.59 3.37
N ASP A 90 -9.81 -19.80 3.33
CA ASP A 90 -11.03 -20.04 2.57
C ASP A 90 -12.26 -19.47 3.28
N ALA A 91 -12.49 -18.17 3.08
CA ALA A 91 -13.55 -17.41 3.73
C ALA A 91 -14.89 -17.57 2.99
N GLN A 92 -15.98 -17.64 3.75
CA GLN A 92 -17.34 -17.61 3.20
C GLN A 92 -17.75 -16.17 2.86
N LEU A 93 -18.20 -15.98 1.63
CA LEU A 93 -18.80 -14.77 1.10
C LEU A 93 -20.28 -15.01 0.82
N VAL A 94 -21.02 -13.92 0.60
CA VAL A 94 -22.40 -13.95 0.13
C VAL A 94 -22.44 -13.31 -1.25
N ASP A 95 -22.87 -14.08 -2.25
CA ASP A 95 -23.17 -13.56 -3.58
C ASP A 95 -24.45 -12.72 -3.50
N THR A 96 -24.36 -11.44 -3.82
CA THR A 96 -25.48 -10.50 -3.75
C THR A 96 -26.50 -10.70 -4.86
N ALA A 97 -26.12 -11.32 -5.98
CA ALA A 97 -27.03 -11.59 -7.09
C ALA A 97 -27.96 -12.77 -6.79
N ASN A 98 -27.39 -13.87 -6.27
CA ASN A 98 -28.12 -15.12 -6.04
C ASN A 98 -28.47 -15.36 -4.57
N LEU A 99 -28.01 -14.50 -3.65
CA LEU A 99 -28.16 -14.65 -2.20
C LEU A 99 -27.63 -15.98 -1.66
N GLN A 100 -26.63 -16.55 -2.33
CA GLN A 100 -26.01 -17.81 -1.95
C GLN A 100 -24.67 -17.59 -1.24
N ARG A 101 -24.30 -18.56 -0.40
CA ARG A 101 -22.97 -18.60 0.20
C ARG A 101 -21.99 -19.20 -0.78
N VAL A 102 -20.85 -18.54 -0.97
CA VAL A 102 -19.78 -18.97 -1.86
C VAL A 102 -18.46 -18.83 -1.11
N ASN A 103 -17.55 -19.80 -1.22
CA ASN A 103 -16.22 -19.66 -0.62
C ASN A 103 -15.28 -18.92 -1.56
N VAL A 104 -14.21 -18.32 -1.05
CA VAL A 104 -13.21 -17.66 -1.90
C VAL A 104 -12.54 -18.67 -2.85
N SER A 105 -12.31 -19.90 -2.39
CA SER A 105 -11.75 -20.98 -3.21
C SER A 105 -12.59 -21.28 -4.45
N ASP A 106 -13.92 -21.21 -4.35
CA ASP A 106 -14.85 -21.41 -5.46
C ASP A 106 -14.73 -20.32 -6.54
N LEU A 107 -14.20 -19.14 -6.19
CA LEU A 107 -13.98 -18.02 -7.10
C LEU A 107 -12.61 -18.09 -7.81
N VAL A 108 -11.69 -18.93 -7.32
CA VAL A 108 -10.34 -19.05 -7.90
C VAL A 108 -10.38 -19.88 -9.17
N GLN A 109 -9.87 -19.31 -10.26
CA GLN A 109 -9.71 -20.00 -11.54
C GLN A 109 -8.25 -20.38 -11.75
N HIS A 110 -7.99 -21.63 -12.15
CA HIS A 110 -6.63 -22.11 -12.40
C HIS A 110 -5.91 -21.25 -13.44
N GLY A 111 -4.67 -20.86 -13.13
CA GLY A 111 -3.83 -20.03 -13.99
C GLY A 111 -4.23 -18.56 -14.06
N ARG A 112 -5.22 -18.11 -13.28
CA ARG A 112 -5.67 -16.71 -13.27
C ARG A 112 -5.55 -16.10 -11.87
N PRO A 113 -4.89 -14.94 -11.73
CA PRO A 113 -4.91 -14.20 -10.47
C PRO A 113 -6.33 -13.78 -10.10
N LEU A 114 -6.72 -14.03 -8.85
CA LEU A 114 -7.94 -13.48 -8.25
C LEU A 114 -7.54 -12.25 -7.43
N VAL A 115 -8.14 -11.09 -7.73
CA VAL A 115 -7.94 -9.84 -6.99
C VAL A 115 -9.19 -9.53 -6.20
N LEU A 116 -9.07 -9.42 -4.89
CA LEU A 116 -10.17 -9.08 -3.98
C LEU A 116 -10.09 -7.60 -3.61
N ASN A 117 -11.21 -6.89 -3.77
CA ASN A 117 -11.35 -5.50 -3.36
C ASN A 117 -12.45 -5.40 -2.30
N PHE A 118 -12.06 -5.21 -1.05
CA PHE A 118 -12.99 -5.07 0.06
C PHE A 118 -13.38 -3.60 0.24
N GLY A 119 -14.68 -3.31 0.26
CA GLY A 119 -15.22 -1.97 0.45
C GLY A 119 -16.58 -1.99 1.12
N SER A 120 -17.03 -0.82 1.56
CA SER A 120 -18.37 -0.59 2.10
C SER A 120 -18.92 0.70 1.49
N SER A 121 -20.25 0.79 1.34
CA SER A 121 -20.95 2.00 0.90
C SER A 121 -21.18 3.02 2.01
N SER A 122 -20.80 2.68 3.25
CA SER A 122 -20.96 3.48 4.46
C SER A 122 -19.84 4.50 4.65
#